data_AF-A0A2E9UN05-F1
#
_entry.id   AF-A0A2E9UN05-F1
#
_cell.length_a   1.000
_cell.length_b   1.000
_cell.length_c   1.000
_cell.angle_alpha   90.00
_cell.angle_beta   90.00
_cell.angle_gamma   90.00
#
_symmetry.space_group_name_H-M   'P 1'
#
loop_
_entity.id
_entity.type
_entity.pdbx_description
1 polymer ?
#
loop_
_entity_poly.entity_id
_entity_poly.type
_entity_poly.pdbx_seq_one_letter_code
_entity_poly.pdbx_strand_id
1 'polypeptide(L)'
;MQKVQFGSTGFETSRLGVGLSEIGSFELSDQAQATNVLNTALDNGINFLDTSACYGISEELVGNGVSQRRDDYFLATKAGHVARGYEGEAWTFQTVVDSIDRSLRLLQTDHVDVVQLHSCDIDVLEKGDAIRALQEAQQAGKTSFIGYSGDNESAHWAVDSGLFATLQTSYNLVEQRARTTGLLEKAIAKGMGTIIKRPIAGGVWGKSRPDAADQTASNYNTPYLERAKSVRTLGPIENEPDDAILTSLGYTLSDPNANVSIVGTTNPS
;
A
#
# COMPACT_ATOMS: atom_id res chain seq x y z
N MET A 1 -9.88 7.31 16.03
CA MET A 1 -8.94 6.49 15.26
C MET A 1 -7.69 6.21 16.10
N GLN A 2 -7.21 4.96 16.19
CA GLN A 2 -5.93 4.65 16.84
C GLN A 2 -4.78 5.10 15.93
N LYS A 3 -3.78 5.76 16.51
CA LYS A 3 -2.54 6.16 15.81
C LYS A 3 -1.33 5.47 16.41
N VAL A 4 -0.29 5.31 15.59
CA VAL A 4 1.01 4.75 15.96
C VAL A 4 2.12 5.53 15.29
N GLN A 5 3.31 5.53 15.89
CA GLN A 5 4.50 6.08 15.26
C GLN A 5 4.86 5.30 14.00
N PHE A 6 5.11 6.00 12.91
CA PHE A 6 5.39 5.38 11.61
C PHE A 6 6.90 5.28 11.37
N GLY A 7 7.51 4.22 11.91
CA GLY A 7 8.96 4.05 11.90
C GLY A 7 9.69 5.27 12.46
N SER A 8 10.83 5.61 11.85
CA SER A 8 11.63 6.80 12.19
C SER A 8 11.24 8.05 11.39
N THR A 9 10.06 8.09 10.77
CA THR A 9 9.63 9.22 9.92
C THR A 9 9.21 10.46 10.72
N GLY A 10 8.93 10.31 12.03
CA GLY A 10 8.34 11.36 12.86
C GLY A 10 6.85 11.58 12.64
N PHE A 11 6.21 10.81 11.75
CA PHE A 11 4.76 10.87 11.50
C PHE A 11 3.98 9.89 12.38
N GLU A 12 2.81 10.30 12.87
CA GLU A 12 1.85 9.41 13.53
C GLU A 12 0.75 8.99 12.57
N THR A 13 0.80 7.73 12.12
CA THR A 13 -0.16 7.16 11.18
C THR A 13 -1.34 6.51 11.89
N SER A 14 -2.54 6.67 11.32
CA SER A 14 -3.69 5.84 11.64
C SER A 14 -3.40 4.39 11.27
N ARG A 15 -3.82 3.44 12.10
CA ARG A 15 -3.56 2.02 11.84
C ARG A 15 -4.27 1.48 10.59
N LEU A 16 -5.31 2.18 10.16
CA LEU A 16 -5.99 1.98 8.89
C LEU A 16 -5.63 3.12 7.95
N GLY A 17 -5.25 2.78 6.72
CA GLY A 17 -5.02 3.71 5.62
C GLY A 17 -5.91 3.36 4.43
N VAL A 18 -6.00 4.28 3.47
CA VAL A 18 -6.76 4.06 2.22
C VAL A 18 -5.82 3.59 1.12
N GLY A 19 -6.08 2.39 0.60
CA GLY A 19 -5.42 1.87 -0.60
C GLY A 19 -6.21 2.28 -1.85
N LEU A 20 -5.58 2.99 -2.77
CA LEU A 20 -6.30 3.71 -3.84
C LEU A 20 -6.26 3.00 -5.20
N SER A 21 -6.02 1.68 -5.21
CA SER A 21 -6.08 0.88 -6.44
C SER A 21 -7.50 0.75 -6.98
N GLU A 22 -8.50 0.62 -6.10
CA GLU A 22 -9.90 0.43 -6.48
C GLU A 22 -10.47 1.66 -7.20
N ILE A 23 -10.19 2.87 -6.71
CA ILE A 23 -10.56 4.09 -7.44
C ILE A 23 -9.75 4.28 -8.73
N GLY A 24 -8.70 3.48 -8.95
CA GLY A 24 -7.94 3.49 -10.20
C GLY A 24 -8.74 2.97 -11.41
N SER A 25 -9.83 2.23 -11.18
CA SER A 25 -10.75 1.79 -12.24
C SER A 25 -11.87 2.79 -12.55
N PHE A 26 -11.94 3.90 -11.83
CA PHE A 26 -12.89 4.97 -12.11
C PHE A 26 -12.50 5.76 -13.35
N GLU A 27 -13.48 6.45 -13.90
CA GLU A 27 -13.29 7.47 -14.93
C GLU A 27 -13.40 8.87 -14.29
N LEU A 28 -13.02 9.92 -15.02
CA LEU A 28 -13.11 11.30 -14.51
C LEU A 28 -14.55 11.71 -14.16
N SER A 29 -15.56 11.08 -14.77
CA SER A 29 -16.96 11.27 -14.40
C SER A 29 -17.28 10.84 -12.96
N ASP A 30 -16.48 9.95 -12.38
CA ASP A 30 -16.67 9.43 -11.02
C ASP A 30 -15.90 10.26 -9.96
N GLN A 31 -15.32 11.40 -10.35
CA GLN A 31 -14.55 12.27 -9.47
C GLN A 31 -15.28 12.60 -8.17
N ALA A 32 -16.59 12.89 -8.24
CA ALA A 32 -17.37 13.20 -7.04
C ALA A 32 -17.42 12.04 -6.05
N GLN A 33 -17.49 10.79 -6.53
CA GLN A 33 -17.48 9.60 -5.70
C GLN A 33 -16.09 9.36 -5.09
N ALA A 34 -15.03 9.50 -5.88
CA ALA A 34 -13.65 9.41 -5.38
C ALA A 34 -13.38 10.46 -4.28
N THR A 35 -13.77 11.72 -4.53
CA THR A 35 -13.68 12.81 -3.56
C THR A 35 -14.48 12.48 -2.28
N ASN A 36 -15.65 11.87 -2.40
CA ASN A 36 -16.47 11.50 -1.24
C ASN A 36 -15.81 10.38 -0.42
N VAL A 37 -15.26 9.34 -1.06
CA VAL A 37 -14.49 8.27 -0.39
C VAL A 37 -13.31 8.86 0.39
N LEU A 38 -12.53 9.72 -0.27
CA LEU A 38 -11.34 10.33 0.33
C LEU A 38 -11.70 11.23 1.51
N ASN A 39 -12.65 12.15 1.34
CA ASN A 39 -13.05 13.04 2.44
C ASN A 39 -13.69 12.28 3.59
N THR A 40 -14.52 11.26 3.31
CA THR A 40 -15.11 10.43 4.37
C THR A 40 -14.03 9.74 5.19
N ALA A 41 -12.99 9.19 4.56
CA ALA A 41 -11.88 8.58 5.27
C ALA A 41 -11.13 9.61 6.16
N LEU A 42 -10.78 10.77 5.60
CA LEU A 42 -10.08 11.84 6.33
C LEU A 42 -10.92 12.37 7.50
N ASP A 43 -12.22 12.58 7.30
CA ASP A 43 -13.15 13.07 8.32
C ASP A 43 -13.35 12.07 9.47
N ASN A 44 -13.16 10.78 9.21
CA ASN A 44 -13.14 9.72 10.22
C ASN A 44 -11.75 9.52 10.87
N GLY A 45 -10.78 10.37 10.54
CA GLY A 45 -9.45 10.42 11.15
C GLY A 45 -8.43 9.42 10.58
N ILE A 46 -8.70 8.82 9.42
CA ILE A 46 -7.65 8.16 8.62
C ILE A 46 -6.72 9.23 8.07
N ASN A 47 -5.40 9.05 8.18
CA ASN A 47 -4.42 10.04 7.72
C ASN A 47 -3.30 9.42 6.86
N PHE A 48 -3.58 8.31 6.18
CA PHE A 48 -2.62 7.65 5.29
C PHE A 48 -3.30 7.28 3.97
N LEU A 49 -2.83 7.85 2.87
CA LEU A 49 -3.33 7.59 1.52
C LEU A 49 -2.22 6.96 0.67
N ASP A 50 -2.47 5.78 0.11
CA ASP A 50 -1.52 5.06 -0.74
C ASP A 50 -2.06 4.91 -2.17
N THR A 51 -1.36 5.52 -3.13
CA THR A 51 -1.67 5.43 -4.56
C THR A 51 -0.44 4.94 -5.35
N SER A 52 -0.47 5.03 -6.69
CA SER A 52 0.61 4.63 -7.58
C SER A 52 0.40 5.22 -8.97
N ALA A 53 1.50 5.53 -9.67
CA ALA A 53 1.47 5.86 -11.10
C ALA A 53 0.88 4.74 -11.98
N CYS A 54 0.81 3.49 -11.46
CA CYS A 54 0.23 2.35 -12.16
C CYS A 54 -1.29 2.20 -11.99
N TYR A 55 -1.93 2.96 -11.09
CA TYR A 55 -3.34 2.76 -10.75
C TYR A 55 -4.25 3.66 -11.59
N GLY A 56 -4.38 3.37 -12.89
CA GLY A 56 -5.28 4.10 -13.79
C GLY A 56 -5.22 5.61 -13.57
N ILE A 57 -6.37 6.25 -13.30
CA ILE A 57 -6.46 7.69 -13.01
C ILE A 57 -6.31 8.07 -11.50
N SER A 58 -5.97 7.14 -10.60
CA SER A 58 -6.00 7.32 -9.14
C SER A 58 -5.28 8.57 -8.62
N GLU A 59 -4.04 8.85 -9.06
CA GLU A 59 -3.30 10.05 -8.64
C GLU A 59 -4.02 11.36 -8.99
N GLU A 60 -4.71 11.39 -10.14
CA GLU A 60 -5.46 12.56 -10.60
C GLU A 60 -6.74 12.75 -9.77
N LEU A 61 -7.43 11.66 -9.44
CA LEU A 61 -8.59 11.69 -8.56
C LEU A 61 -8.24 12.19 -7.16
N VAL A 62 -7.08 11.79 -6.63
CA VAL A 62 -6.55 12.28 -5.34
C VAL A 62 -6.24 13.77 -5.41
N GLY A 63 -5.48 14.20 -6.42
CA GLY A 63 -5.11 15.61 -6.58
C GLY A 63 -6.32 16.53 -6.72
N ASN A 64 -7.30 16.14 -7.54
CA ASN A 64 -8.55 16.89 -7.70
C ASN A 64 -9.44 16.85 -6.44
N GLY A 65 -9.38 15.78 -5.66
CA GLY A 65 -10.31 15.53 -4.56
C GLY A 65 -9.89 16.11 -3.21
N VAL A 66 -8.59 16.06 -2.87
CA VAL A 66 -8.11 16.36 -1.50
C VAL A 66 -6.79 17.13 -1.43
N SER A 67 -6.24 17.64 -2.54
CA SER A 67 -4.99 18.45 -2.51
C SER A 67 -5.06 19.67 -1.59
N GLN A 68 -6.24 20.27 -1.42
CA GLN A 68 -6.47 21.40 -0.49
C GLN A 68 -6.36 21.00 0.99
N ARG A 69 -6.27 19.71 1.30
CA ARG A 69 -6.13 19.14 2.65
C ARG A 69 -4.76 18.48 2.85
N ARG A 70 -3.74 18.89 2.08
CA ARG A 70 -2.44 18.20 2.02
C ARG A 70 -1.82 17.91 3.39
N ASP A 71 -2.01 18.80 4.36
CA ASP A 71 -1.47 18.68 5.71
C ASP A 71 -2.23 17.67 6.61
N ASP A 72 -3.41 17.21 6.19
CA ASP A 72 -4.24 16.28 6.97
C ASP A 72 -3.77 14.82 6.86
N TYR A 73 -2.93 14.49 5.87
CA TYR A 73 -2.59 13.10 5.55
C TYR A 73 -1.14 12.90 5.08
N PHE A 74 -0.66 11.69 5.30
CA PHE A 74 0.56 11.15 4.71
C PHE A 74 0.23 10.54 3.34
N LEU A 75 0.91 11.01 2.31
CA LEU A 75 0.71 10.67 0.91
C LEU A 75 1.85 9.78 0.42
N ALA A 76 1.51 8.52 0.15
CA ALA A 76 2.41 7.55 -0.46
C ALA A 76 2.04 7.36 -1.94
N THR A 77 3.04 7.44 -2.82
CA THR A 77 2.92 6.97 -4.21
C THR A 77 4.07 6.03 -4.56
N LYS A 78 4.07 5.51 -5.79
CA LYS A 78 5.04 4.54 -6.29
C LYS A 78 5.51 4.90 -7.68
N ALA A 79 6.76 4.58 -7.98
CA ALA A 79 7.42 4.88 -9.25
C ALA A 79 8.16 3.65 -9.81
N GLY A 80 8.60 3.78 -11.06
CA GLY A 80 9.57 2.91 -11.72
C GLY A 80 9.00 1.99 -12.80
N HIS A 81 7.70 1.75 -12.84
CA HIS A 81 7.08 1.14 -14.02
C HIS A 81 6.87 2.16 -15.15
N VAL A 82 6.82 1.64 -16.37
CA VAL A 82 6.25 2.35 -17.51
C VAL A 82 4.72 2.34 -17.36
N ALA A 83 4.11 3.52 -17.25
CA ALA A 83 2.67 3.67 -17.05
C ALA A 83 2.14 4.90 -17.77
N ARG A 84 0.81 4.94 -18.00
CA ARG A 84 0.09 6.06 -18.62
C ARG A 84 0.71 6.57 -19.94
N GLY A 85 1.02 5.64 -20.84
CA GLY A 85 1.55 5.96 -22.17
C GLY A 85 2.97 6.52 -22.16
N TYR A 86 3.70 6.43 -21.05
CA TYR A 86 5.13 6.74 -21.03
C TYR A 86 5.90 5.81 -21.97
N GLU A 87 6.84 6.36 -22.73
CA GLU A 87 7.76 5.60 -23.59
C GLU A 87 9.14 5.57 -22.94
N GLY A 88 9.62 4.37 -22.59
CA GLY A 88 10.91 4.17 -21.94
C GLY A 88 11.05 2.77 -21.37
N GLU A 89 12.10 2.57 -20.56
CA GLU A 89 12.38 1.29 -19.91
C GLU A 89 12.15 1.40 -18.40
N ALA A 90 11.39 0.44 -17.86
CA ALA A 90 11.11 0.38 -16.43
C ALA A 90 12.40 0.35 -15.61
N TRP A 91 12.37 0.97 -14.43
CA TRP A 91 13.45 0.99 -13.45
C TRP A 91 14.73 1.71 -13.88
N THR A 92 14.72 2.41 -15.01
CA THR A 92 15.80 3.33 -15.34
C THR A 92 15.70 4.59 -14.48
N PHE A 93 16.85 5.26 -14.29
CA PHE A 93 16.91 6.54 -13.59
C PHE A 93 15.90 7.55 -14.16
N GLN A 94 15.88 7.72 -15.49
CA GLN A 94 15.01 8.70 -16.15
C GLN A 94 13.53 8.37 -15.98
N THR A 95 13.15 7.09 -16.09
CA THR A 95 11.75 6.67 -15.88
C THR A 95 11.26 6.94 -14.46
N VAL A 96 12.11 6.76 -13.45
CA VAL A 96 11.76 7.09 -12.07
C VAL A 96 11.59 8.60 -11.90
N VAL A 97 12.53 9.40 -12.40
CA VAL A 97 12.45 10.89 -12.36
C VAL A 97 11.17 11.39 -13.03
N ASP A 98 10.91 10.96 -14.26
CA ASP A 98 9.74 11.38 -15.03
C ASP A 98 8.43 10.94 -14.36
N SER A 99 8.43 9.76 -13.75
CA SER A 99 7.27 9.26 -13.01
C SER A 99 6.96 10.15 -11.80
N ILE A 100 7.97 10.53 -11.01
CA ILE A 100 7.78 11.40 -9.83
C ILE A 100 7.24 12.76 -10.28
N ASP A 101 7.82 13.35 -11.32
CA ASP A 101 7.37 14.66 -11.82
C ASP A 101 5.94 14.61 -12.33
N ARG A 102 5.55 13.52 -12.99
CA ARG A 102 4.16 13.29 -13.39
C ARG A 102 3.24 13.13 -12.18
N SER A 103 3.62 12.32 -11.19
CA SER A 103 2.85 12.12 -9.97
C SER A 103 2.59 13.44 -9.25
N LEU A 104 3.60 14.29 -9.06
CA LEU A 104 3.45 15.61 -8.42
C LEU A 104 2.43 16.51 -9.15
N ARG A 105 2.49 16.55 -10.49
CA ARG A 105 1.51 17.32 -11.28
C ARG A 105 0.08 16.79 -11.12
N LEU A 106 -0.10 15.46 -11.20
CA LEU A 106 -1.43 14.85 -11.09
C LEU A 106 -2.02 14.97 -9.69
N LEU A 107 -1.17 14.81 -8.67
CA LEU A 107 -1.53 14.96 -7.25
C LEU A 107 -1.72 16.42 -6.83
N GLN A 108 -1.45 17.39 -7.72
CA GLN A 108 -1.53 18.82 -7.48
C GLN A 108 -0.76 19.26 -6.21
N THR A 109 0.46 18.76 -6.06
CA THR A 109 1.33 19.08 -4.92
C THR A 109 2.79 19.18 -5.38
N ASP A 110 3.59 19.91 -4.61
CA ASP A 110 5.03 20.05 -4.83
C ASP A 110 5.84 18.93 -4.15
N HIS A 111 5.23 18.18 -3.23
CA HIS A 111 5.88 17.09 -2.51
C HIS A 111 4.92 15.96 -2.13
N VAL A 112 5.46 14.74 -2.08
CA VAL A 112 4.79 13.56 -1.47
C VAL A 112 5.59 13.05 -0.28
N ASP A 113 4.94 12.50 0.73
CA ASP A 113 5.65 12.07 1.94
C ASP A 113 6.57 10.88 1.68
N VAL A 114 6.15 9.94 0.82
CA VAL A 114 7.02 8.84 0.38
C VAL A 114 6.81 8.45 -1.08
N VAL A 115 7.91 8.25 -1.81
CA VAL A 115 7.92 7.55 -3.10
C VAL A 115 8.53 6.17 -2.92
N GLN A 116 7.82 5.14 -3.38
CA GLN A 116 8.23 3.75 -3.26
C GLN A 116 8.63 3.14 -4.62
N LEU A 117 9.68 2.33 -4.67
CA LEU A 117 9.89 1.44 -5.82
C LEU A 117 8.83 0.34 -5.83
N HIS A 118 8.14 0.16 -6.96
CA HIS A 118 6.95 -0.69 -7.05
C HIS A 118 7.26 -2.13 -7.46
N SER A 119 7.80 -2.94 -6.56
CA SER A 119 8.02 -4.39 -6.75
C SER A 119 9.09 -4.73 -7.79
N CYS A 120 10.20 -3.98 -7.82
CA CYS A 120 11.36 -4.38 -8.60
C CYS A 120 12.14 -5.52 -7.91
N ASP A 121 12.77 -6.36 -8.72
CA ASP A 121 13.57 -7.50 -8.26
C ASP A 121 14.97 -7.07 -7.77
N ILE A 122 15.66 -7.99 -7.09
CA ILE A 122 17.01 -7.76 -6.54
C ILE A 122 17.98 -7.25 -7.61
N ASP A 123 17.98 -7.83 -8.80
CA ASP A 123 18.88 -7.39 -9.89
C ASP A 123 18.69 -5.91 -10.26
N VAL A 124 17.47 -5.39 -10.13
CA VAL A 124 17.19 -3.95 -10.36
C VAL A 124 17.67 -3.13 -9.17
N LEU A 125 17.41 -3.60 -7.95
CA LEU A 125 17.84 -2.93 -6.72
C LEU A 125 19.37 -2.80 -6.66
N GLU A 126 20.10 -3.85 -7.04
CA GLU A 126 21.57 -3.89 -7.02
C GLU A 126 22.21 -3.01 -8.09
N LYS A 127 21.55 -2.80 -9.23
CA LYS A 127 22.00 -1.81 -10.24
C LYS A 127 22.02 -0.39 -9.70
N GLY A 128 21.12 -0.06 -8.77
CA GLY A 128 21.12 1.22 -8.04
C GLY A 128 20.58 2.43 -8.79
N ASP A 129 20.36 2.39 -10.11
CA ASP A 129 19.89 3.55 -10.88
C ASP A 129 18.52 4.07 -10.43
N ALA A 130 17.56 3.17 -10.19
CA ALA A 130 16.24 3.55 -9.67
C ALA A 130 16.32 4.12 -8.25
N ILE A 131 17.20 3.58 -7.40
CA ILE A 131 17.41 4.06 -6.03
C ILE A 131 18.02 5.46 -6.06
N ARG A 132 19.04 5.67 -6.91
CA ARG A 132 19.68 6.97 -7.10
C ARG A 132 18.68 8.04 -7.53
N ALA A 133 17.75 7.71 -8.44
CA ALA A 133 16.67 8.62 -8.82
C ALA A 133 15.76 9.01 -7.65
N LEU A 134 15.40 8.06 -6.78
CA LEU A 134 14.63 8.37 -5.57
C LEU A 134 15.42 9.26 -4.59
N GLN A 135 16.71 8.99 -4.40
CA GLN A 135 17.58 9.79 -3.54
C GLN A 135 17.75 11.22 -4.05
N GLU A 136 17.91 11.40 -5.37
CA GLU A 136 17.97 12.74 -5.98
C GLU A 136 16.63 13.48 -5.84
N ALA A 137 15.50 12.78 -5.99
CA ALA A 137 14.18 13.37 -5.74
C ALA A 137 14.00 13.79 -4.26
N GLN A 138 14.49 12.98 -3.33
CA GLN A 138 14.49 13.31 -1.90
C GLN A 138 15.35 14.55 -1.61
N GLN A 139 16.57 14.61 -2.15
CA GLN A 139 17.46 15.77 -2.02
C GLN A 139 16.86 17.05 -2.62
N ALA A 140 16.11 16.91 -3.71
CA ALA A 140 15.39 18.02 -4.35
C ALA A 140 14.11 18.44 -3.60
N GLY A 141 13.74 17.77 -2.50
CA GLY A 141 12.55 18.07 -1.71
C GLY A 141 11.23 17.58 -2.32
N LYS A 142 11.28 16.82 -3.42
CA LYS A 142 10.09 16.25 -4.09
C LYS A 142 9.43 15.14 -3.27
N THR A 143 10.21 14.51 -2.39
CA THR A 143 9.69 13.57 -1.40
C THR A 143 10.44 13.64 -0.09
N SER A 144 9.75 13.44 1.03
CA SER A 144 10.39 13.41 2.35
C SER A 144 11.16 12.10 2.58
N PHE A 145 10.62 10.99 2.08
CA PHE A 145 11.16 9.65 2.30
C PHE A 145 11.16 8.81 1.02
N ILE A 146 12.05 7.82 0.97
CA ILE A 146 12.05 6.80 -0.06
C ILE A 146 11.71 5.45 0.54
N GLY A 147 10.93 4.65 -0.18
CA GLY A 147 10.45 3.36 0.30
C GLY A 147 10.60 2.25 -0.72
N TYR A 148 10.37 1.02 -0.27
CA TYR A 148 10.29 -0.15 -1.13
C TYR A 148 8.94 -0.84 -0.94
N SER A 149 8.22 -1.10 -2.02
CA SER A 149 7.02 -1.93 -2.03
C SER A 149 7.34 -3.24 -2.70
N GLY A 150 7.31 -4.36 -1.98
CA GLY A 150 7.60 -5.67 -2.54
C GLY A 150 7.44 -6.79 -1.52
N ASP A 151 7.81 -8.00 -1.91
CA ASP A 151 7.59 -9.20 -1.13
C ASP A 151 8.85 -10.10 -1.16
N ASN A 152 8.95 -11.05 -0.22
CA ASN A 152 9.97 -12.10 -0.17
C ASN A 152 11.43 -11.59 -0.20
N GLU A 153 12.29 -12.18 -1.04
CA GLU A 153 13.74 -11.97 -1.09
C GLU A 153 14.09 -10.50 -1.40
N SER A 154 13.39 -9.88 -2.35
CA SER A 154 13.60 -8.47 -2.69
C SER A 154 13.21 -7.53 -1.55
N ALA A 155 12.17 -7.86 -0.78
CA ALA A 155 11.82 -7.12 0.43
C ALA A 155 12.87 -7.30 1.55
N HIS A 156 13.41 -8.50 1.72
CA HIS A 156 14.52 -8.72 2.65
C HIS A 156 15.75 -7.92 2.25
N TRP A 157 16.13 -7.92 0.97
CA TRP A 157 17.22 -7.10 0.45
C TRP A 157 16.99 -5.62 0.74
N ALA A 158 15.77 -5.10 0.48
CA ALA A 158 15.45 -3.70 0.72
C ALA A 158 15.62 -3.33 2.20
N VAL A 159 15.13 -4.16 3.12
CA VAL A 159 15.35 -3.97 4.56
C VAL A 159 16.84 -4.07 4.91
N ASP A 160 17.54 -5.05 4.34
CA ASP A 160 18.94 -5.32 4.65
C ASP A 160 19.88 -4.20 4.17
N SER A 161 19.53 -3.52 3.07
CA SER A 161 20.29 -2.39 2.50
C SER A 161 20.42 -1.17 3.43
N GLY A 162 19.42 -0.93 4.31
CA GLY A 162 19.36 0.28 5.13
C GLY A 162 19.09 1.58 4.35
N LEU A 163 18.64 1.48 3.09
CA LEU A 163 18.45 2.64 2.21
C LEU A 163 17.04 3.25 2.28
N PHE A 164 16.05 2.47 2.73
CA PHE A 164 14.64 2.85 2.67
C PHE A 164 14.07 3.16 4.06
N ALA A 165 13.21 4.17 4.13
CA ALA A 165 12.50 4.54 5.36
C ALA A 165 11.23 3.71 5.58
N THR A 166 10.65 3.15 4.51
CA THR A 166 9.42 2.36 4.59
C THR A 166 9.51 1.05 3.81
N LEU A 167 8.79 0.04 4.30
CA LEU A 167 8.55 -1.23 3.61
C LEU A 167 7.03 -1.41 3.43
N GLN A 168 6.59 -1.58 2.19
CA GLN A 168 5.23 -2.03 1.88
C GLN A 168 5.23 -3.49 1.43
N THR A 169 4.60 -4.38 2.19
CA THR A 169 4.64 -5.83 1.93
C THR A 169 3.29 -6.52 2.19
N SER A 170 3.09 -7.68 1.57
CA SER A 170 1.87 -8.47 1.73
C SER A 170 1.88 -9.16 3.08
N TYR A 171 0.83 -8.93 3.85
CA TYR A 171 0.59 -9.62 5.11
C TYR A 171 -0.90 -9.64 5.40
N ASN A 172 -1.44 -10.82 5.73
CA ASN A 172 -2.83 -10.99 6.13
C ASN A 172 -3.04 -12.37 6.74
N LEU A 173 -4.27 -12.65 7.18
CA LEU A 173 -4.69 -13.90 7.81
C LEU A 173 -4.22 -15.17 7.05
N VAL A 174 -4.13 -15.13 5.72
CA VAL A 174 -3.80 -16.29 4.86
C VAL A 174 -2.51 -16.10 4.05
N GLU A 175 -1.74 -15.07 4.36
CA GLU A 175 -0.40 -14.79 3.83
C GLU A 175 0.50 -14.35 4.98
N GLN A 176 1.21 -15.32 5.56
CA GLN A 176 1.98 -15.16 6.79
C GLN A 176 3.47 -15.01 6.54
N ARG A 177 3.93 -15.09 5.28
CA ARG A 177 5.36 -15.22 5.00
C ARG A 177 6.18 -14.06 5.55
N ALA A 178 5.71 -12.82 5.41
CA ALA A 178 6.39 -11.65 5.95
C ALA A 178 6.61 -11.71 7.48
N ARG A 179 5.71 -12.40 8.21
CA ARG A 179 5.88 -12.67 9.64
C ARG A 179 6.78 -13.88 9.88
N THR A 180 6.53 -15.01 9.21
CA THR A 180 7.26 -16.26 9.48
C THR A 180 8.71 -16.26 9.04
N THR A 181 9.09 -15.40 8.08
CA THR A 181 10.50 -15.20 7.68
C THR A 181 11.20 -14.10 8.48
N GLY A 182 10.51 -13.47 9.43
CA GLY A 182 11.05 -12.36 10.24
C GLY A 182 11.20 -11.04 9.48
N LEU A 183 10.60 -10.89 8.29
CA LEU A 183 10.71 -9.66 7.48
C LEU A 183 10.16 -8.44 8.23
N LEU A 184 8.95 -8.54 8.80
CA LEU A 184 8.31 -7.42 9.51
C LEU A 184 9.09 -7.02 10.77
N GLU A 185 9.51 -8.01 11.58
CA GLU A 185 10.33 -7.78 12.76
C GLU A 185 11.65 -7.10 12.40
N LYS A 186 12.30 -7.57 11.33
CA LYS A 186 13.56 -6.97 10.84
C LYS A 186 13.36 -5.52 10.40
N ALA A 187 12.27 -5.21 9.68
CA ALA A 187 11.97 -3.86 9.24
C ALA A 187 11.76 -2.90 10.43
N ILE A 188 10.98 -3.32 11.43
CA ILE A 188 10.75 -2.56 12.66
C ILE A 188 12.05 -2.36 13.45
N ALA A 189 12.88 -3.40 13.59
CA ALA A 189 14.16 -3.32 14.29
C ALA A 189 15.13 -2.31 13.63
N LYS A 190 14.98 -2.05 12.33
CA LYS A 190 15.72 -1.01 11.59
C LYS A 190 15.04 0.36 11.58
N GLY A 191 13.93 0.52 12.29
CA GLY A 191 13.17 1.78 12.35
C GLY A 191 12.39 2.10 11.08
N MET A 192 12.12 1.12 10.22
CA MET A 192 11.31 1.33 9.02
C MET A 192 9.82 1.41 9.37
N GLY A 193 9.08 2.27 8.67
CA GLY A 193 7.62 2.25 8.69
C GLY A 193 7.09 1.09 7.85
N THR A 194 6.22 0.25 8.42
CA THR A 194 5.62 -0.90 7.72
C THR A 194 4.21 -0.59 7.21
N ILE A 195 3.99 -0.83 5.92
CA ILE A 195 2.72 -0.64 5.22
C ILE A 195 2.23 -2.01 4.76
N ILE A 196 1.07 -2.44 5.25
CA ILE A 196 0.52 -3.74 4.89
C ILE A 196 -0.43 -3.59 3.70
N LYS A 197 -0.01 -4.10 2.55
CA LYS A 197 -0.88 -4.24 1.38
C LYS A 197 -1.67 -5.55 1.46
N ARG A 198 -2.91 -5.52 0.97
CA ARG A 198 -3.85 -6.67 0.96
C ARG A 198 -4.19 -7.20 2.36
N PRO A 199 -4.48 -6.35 3.36
CA PRO A 199 -4.74 -6.79 4.74
C PRO A 199 -5.98 -7.70 4.87
N ILE A 200 -6.88 -7.69 3.87
CA ILE A 200 -8.08 -8.53 3.80
C ILE A 200 -8.02 -9.59 2.70
N ALA A 201 -6.90 -9.73 1.98
CA ALA A 201 -6.71 -10.69 0.89
C ALA A 201 -7.84 -10.72 -0.16
N GLY A 202 -8.44 -9.56 -0.47
CA GLY A 202 -9.58 -9.47 -1.39
C GLY A 202 -10.90 -10.01 -0.82
N GLY A 203 -11.06 -10.06 0.51
CA GLY A 203 -12.27 -10.51 1.19
C GLY A 203 -12.47 -12.03 1.16
N VAL A 204 -11.45 -12.80 0.76
CA VAL A 204 -11.58 -14.26 0.55
C VAL A 204 -11.90 -15.05 1.83
N TRP A 205 -11.68 -14.48 3.01
CA TRP A 205 -12.04 -15.14 4.27
C TRP A 205 -13.57 -15.33 4.40
N GLY A 206 -14.37 -14.36 3.95
CA GLY A 206 -15.83 -14.51 3.90
C GLY A 206 -16.24 -15.55 2.86
N LYS A 207 -15.59 -15.49 1.69
CA LYS A 207 -15.84 -16.41 0.57
C LYS A 207 -15.40 -17.86 0.83
N SER A 208 -14.58 -18.11 1.85
CA SER A 208 -14.19 -19.46 2.21
C SER A 208 -15.21 -20.15 3.14
N ARG A 209 -16.24 -19.43 3.63
CA ARG A 209 -17.28 -20.04 4.45
C ARG A 209 -18.07 -21.08 3.65
N PRO A 210 -18.43 -22.24 4.25
CA PRO A 210 -19.19 -23.28 3.56
C PRO A 210 -20.54 -22.81 2.98
N ASP A 211 -21.16 -21.83 3.64
CA ASP A 211 -22.45 -21.23 3.30
C ASP A 211 -22.34 -19.89 2.55
N ALA A 212 -21.12 -19.48 2.16
CA ALA A 212 -20.93 -18.25 1.41
C ALA A 212 -21.68 -18.30 0.06
N ALA A 213 -22.41 -17.22 -0.24
CA ALA A 213 -23.15 -17.08 -1.50
C ALA A 213 -22.23 -17.05 -2.73
N ASP A 214 -20.99 -16.57 -2.56
CA ASP A 214 -19.94 -16.57 -3.59
C ASP A 214 -18.64 -17.15 -2.99
N GLN A 215 -18.19 -18.26 -3.57
CA GLN A 215 -16.95 -18.96 -3.21
C GLN A 215 -15.89 -18.86 -4.33
N THR A 216 -15.95 -17.79 -5.13
CA THR A 216 -15.02 -17.53 -6.23
C THR A 216 -14.10 -16.35 -5.92
N ALA A 217 -12.93 -16.34 -6.55
CA ALA A 217 -11.98 -15.24 -6.47
C ALA A 217 -11.49 -14.90 -7.87
N SER A 218 -11.05 -13.65 -8.08
CA SER A 218 -10.28 -13.31 -9.27
C SER A 218 -9.02 -14.18 -9.33
N ASN A 219 -8.47 -14.41 -10.53
CA ASN A 219 -7.23 -15.17 -10.71
C ASN A 219 -6.11 -14.70 -9.76
N TYR A 220 -6.07 -13.39 -9.53
CA TYR A 220 -5.15 -12.75 -8.60
C TYR A 220 -5.31 -13.21 -7.15
N ASN A 221 -6.55 -13.41 -6.69
CA ASN A 221 -6.88 -13.77 -5.31
C ASN A 221 -7.10 -15.28 -5.09
N THR A 222 -7.13 -16.09 -6.16
CA THR A 222 -7.32 -17.55 -6.08
C THR A 222 -6.37 -18.22 -5.07
N PRO A 223 -5.04 -17.94 -5.05
CA PRO A 223 -4.16 -18.55 -4.07
C PRO A 223 -4.54 -18.24 -2.62
N TYR A 224 -5.05 -17.03 -2.35
CA TYR A 224 -5.49 -16.66 -1.01
C TYR A 224 -6.77 -17.38 -0.61
N LEU A 225 -7.72 -17.54 -1.54
CA LEU A 225 -8.95 -18.28 -1.29
C LEU A 225 -8.69 -19.76 -0.97
N GLU A 226 -7.81 -20.41 -1.73
CA GLU A 226 -7.47 -21.83 -1.49
C GLU A 226 -6.78 -22.02 -0.14
N ARG A 227 -5.90 -21.09 0.26
CA ARG A 227 -5.36 -21.06 1.62
C ARG A 227 -6.43 -20.81 2.67
N ALA A 228 -7.37 -19.88 2.44
CA ALA A 228 -8.46 -19.59 3.36
C ALA A 228 -9.34 -20.83 3.60
N LYS A 229 -9.70 -21.56 2.54
CA LYS A 229 -10.42 -22.83 2.62
C LYS A 229 -9.61 -23.86 3.41
N SER A 230 -8.30 -23.97 3.15
CA SER A 230 -7.41 -24.88 3.86
C SER A 230 -7.36 -24.58 5.36
N VAL A 231 -7.22 -23.30 5.75
CA VAL A 231 -7.21 -22.86 7.15
C VAL A 231 -8.54 -23.18 7.84
N ARG A 232 -9.69 -23.01 7.18
CA ARG A 232 -10.99 -23.36 7.77
C ARG A 232 -11.15 -24.84 8.08
N THR A 233 -10.40 -25.74 7.42
CA THR A 233 -10.42 -27.18 7.76
C THR A 233 -9.77 -27.48 9.11
N LEU A 234 -9.00 -26.54 9.68
CA LEU A 234 -8.38 -26.68 11.00
C LEU A 234 -9.38 -26.49 12.15
N GLY A 235 -10.58 -26.00 11.87
CA GLY A 235 -11.64 -25.76 12.85
C GLY A 235 -12.13 -24.31 12.87
N PRO A 236 -13.17 -24.03 13.67
CA PRO A 236 -13.70 -22.67 13.82
C PRO A 236 -12.73 -21.76 14.58
N ILE A 237 -12.77 -20.47 14.30
CA ILE A 237 -12.14 -19.46 15.16
C ILE A 237 -13.12 -19.16 16.30
N GLU A 238 -12.66 -19.33 17.54
CA GLU A 238 -13.47 -19.01 18.72
C GLU A 238 -13.85 -17.53 18.70
N ASN A 239 -15.15 -17.23 18.85
CA ASN A 239 -15.70 -15.87 18.77
C ASN A 239 -15.39 -15.13 17.46
N GLU A 240 -15.31 -15.85 16.31
CA GLU A 240 -15.22 -15.22 14.99
C GLU A 240 -16.37 -14.21 14.78
N PRO A 241 -16.09 -12.94 14.45
CA PRO A 241 -17.14 -12.00 14.04
C PRO A 241 -17.93 -12.50 12.82
N ASP A 242 -19.23 -12.16 12.79
CA ASP A 242 -20.08 -12.43 11.62
C ASP A 242 -19.53 -11.73 10.37
N ASP A 243 -18.95 -10.54 10.53
CA ASP A 243 -18.23 -9.83 9.47
C ASP A 243 -16.81 -10.40 9.29
N ALA A 244 -16.61 -11.13 8.19
CA ALA A 244 -15.32 -11.71 7.84
C ALA A 244 -14.23 -10.68 7.55
N ILE A 245 -14.59 -9.44 7.20
CA ILE A 245 -13.65 -8.32 7.05
C ILE A 245 -13.09 -7.94 8.42
N LEU A 246 -13.93 -7.88 9.46
CA LEU A 246 -13.47 -7.65 10.83
C LEU A 246 -12.53 -8.75 11.31
N THR A 247 -12.80 -10.02 10.98
CA THR A 247 -11.86 -11.12 11.29
C THR A 247 -10.50 -10.91 10.62
N SER A 248 -10.50 -10.54 9.35
CA SER A 248 -9.29 -10.37 8.56
C SER A 248 -8.46 -9.16 9.00
N LEU A 249 -9.13 -8.02 9.22
CA LEU A 249 -8.50 -6.80 9.73
C LEU A 249 -8.07 -6.96 11.18
N GLY A 250 -8.88 -7.59 12.03
CA GLY A 250 -8.53 -7.87 13.42
C GLY A 250 -7.25 -8.68 13.53
N TYR A 251 -7.08 -9.69 12.67
CA TYR A 251 -5.81 -10.42 12.58
C TYR A 251 -4.64 -9.51 12.19
N THR A 252 -4.74 -8.83 11.05
CA THR A 252 -3.64 -8.02 10.52
C THR A 252 -3.27 -6.86 11.44
N LEU A 253 -4.27 -6.16 11.98
CA LEU A 253 -4.11 -5.07 12.92
C LEU A 253 -3.76 -5.57 14.34
N SER A 254 -3.80 -6.86 14.65
CA SER A 254 -3.27 -7.34 15.94
C SER A 254 -1.74 -7.41 15.96
N ASP A 255 -1.08 -7.43 14.80
CA ASP A 255 0.38 -7.50 14.72
C ASP A 255 0.99 -6.12 15.05
N PRO A 256 1.81 -6.00 16.11
CA PRO A 256 2.46 -4.74 16.45
C PRO A 256 3.49 -4.29 15.41
N ASN A 257 3.94 -5.19 14.53
CA ASN A 257 4.86 -4.87 13.44
C ASN A 257 4.15 -4.33 12.20
N ALA A 258 2.84 -4.16 12.22
CA ALA A 258 2.06 -3.49 11.18
C ALA A 258 1.67 -2.07 11.64
N ASN A 259 2.38 -1.05 11.13
CA ASN A 259 2.06 0.34 11.47
C ASN A 259 0.75 0.79 10.84
N VAL A 260 0.59 0.56 9.53
CA VAL A 260 -0.63 0.89 8.78
C VAL A 260 -1.02 -0.25 7.84
N SER A 261 -2.31 -0.56 7.80
CA SER A 261 -2.91 -1.48 6.82
C SER A 261 -3.77 -0.70 5.83
N ILE A 262 -3.48 -0.83 4.53
CA ILE A 262 -4.19 -0.08 3.49
C ILE A 262 -5.34 -0.90 2.90
N VAL A 263 -6.57 -0.40 3.04
CA VAL A 263 -7.80 -1.04 2.53
C VAL A 263 -8.36 -0.18 1.42
N GLY A 264 -8.69 -0.81 0.28
CA GLY A 264 -9.32 -0.13 -0.84
C GLY A 264 -10.83 -0.23 -0.80
N THR A 265 -11.49 0.83 -1.26
CA THR A 265 -12.94 0.89 -1.44
C THR A 265 -13.28 1.91 -2.53
N THR A 266 -14.36 1.66 -3.26
CA THR A 266 -15.05 2.64 -4.11
C THR A 266 -16.29 3.22 -3.42
N ASN A 267 -16.66 2.68 -2.26
CA ASN A 267 -17.85 3.02 -1.50
C ASN A 267 -17.48 3.85 -0.26
N PRO A 268 -18.03 5.06 -0.09
CA PRO A 268 -17.80 5.89 1.10
C PRO A 268 -18.56 5.41 2.36
N SER A 269 -19.56 4.53 2.22
CA SER A 269 -20.33 3.96 3.35
C SER A 269 -19.69 2.74 3.98
#